data_AF-A0A2V8VB00-F1
#
_entry.id   AF-A0A2V8VB00-F1
#
_cell.length_a   1.000
_cell.length_b   1.000
_cell.length_c   1.000
_cell.angle_alpha   90.00
_cell.angle_beta   90.00
_cell.angle_gamma   90.00
#
_symmetry.space_group_name_H-M   'P 1'
#
loop_
_entity.id
_entity.type
_entity.pdbx_description
1 polymer ?
#
loop_
_entity_poly.entity_id
_entity_poly.type
_entity_poly.pdbx_seq_one_letter_code
_entity_poly.pdbx_strand_id
1 'polypeptide(L)'
;MEGEMVRDITLAASGLLSPKIGGPSVFPYKPPGLWDRPYSKAKWVTSEGEDRYRRGIYTFLRRTSPYPSLSIFDAPSREFCTVRRVRTNTPLQKLTALNDPAFLRRGAGSGVKDLLDCKPKPQQLDGQARRTFSRESASYFIVGKPKLLGSPYTFKRWGKSGAEISEVLPHLV
;
A
#
# COMPACT_ATOMS: atom_id res chain seq x y z
N MET A 1 5.06 6.47 3.85
CA MET A 1 4.33 5.26 3.42
C MET A 1 3.69 4.67 4.66
N GLU A 2 2.51 4.06 4.57
CA GLU A 2 1.85 3.48 5.75
C GLU A 2 2.48 2.14 6.12
N GLY A 3 2.52 1.78 7.41
CA GLY A 3 3.18 0.55 7.86
C GLY A 3 2.66 -0.74 7.23
N GLU A 4 1.36 -0.82 6.94
CA GLU A 4 0.78 -1.96 6.23
C GLU A 4 1.28 -2.04 4.77
N MET A 5 1.47 -0.88 4.11
CA MET A 5 1.98 -0.82 2.74
C MET A 5 3.45 -1.23 2.67
N VAL A 6 4.28 -0.84 3.65
CA VAL A 6 5.69 -1.25 3.70
C VAL A 6 5.81 -2.76 3.70
N ARG A 7 4.98 -3.43 4.51
CA ARG A 7 4.89 -4.90 4.54
C ARG A 7 4.42 -5.47 3.19
N ASP A 8 3.31 -4.96 2.64
CA ASP A 8 2.74 -5.47 1.38
C ASP A 8 3.75 -5.35 0.22
N ILE A 9 4.46 -4.23 0.13
CA ILE A 9 5.48 -3.98 -0.90
C ILE A 9 6.68 -4.91 -0.73
N THR A 10 7.08 -5.18 0.51
CA THR A 10 8.13 -6.16 0.80
C THR A 10 7.72 -7.56 0.34
N LEU A 11 6.52 -7.98 0.70
CA LEU A 11 6.00 -9.30 0.33
C LEU A 11 5.81 -9.42 -1.18
N ALA A 12 5.40 -8.34 -1.85
CA ALA A 12 5.31 -8.28 -3.31
C ALA A 12 6.69 -8.36 -3.96
N ALA A 13 7.68 -7.62 -3.46
CA ALA A 13 9.04 -7.63 -3.97
C ALA A 13 9.74 -8.99 -3.78
N SER A 14 9.39 -9.74 -2.74
CA SER A 14 9.88 -11.11 -2.51
C SER A 14 9.10 -12.19 -3.27
N GLY A 15 8.00 -11.84 -3.95
CA GLY A 15 7.12 -12.78 -4.63
C GLY A 15 6.37 -13.73 -3.68
N LEU A 16 6.30 -13.39 -2.39
CA LEU A 16 5.63 -14.20 -1.36
C LEU A 16 4.21 -13.72 -1.06
N LEU A 17 3.83 -12.54 -1.53
CA LEU A 17 2.53 -11.94 -1.25
C LEU A 17 1.38 -12.82 -1.75
N SER A 18 0.47 -13.17 -0.83
CA SER A 18 -0.81 -13.78 -1.18
C SER A 18 -1.79 -12.72 -1.70
N PRO A 19 -2.38 -12.89 -2.90
CA PRO A 19 -3.40 -11.98 -3.44
C PRO A 19 -4.81 -12.27 -2.89
N LYS A 20 -4.99 -13.25 -1.99
CA LYS A 20 -6.29 -13.66 -1.47
C LYS A 20 -7.00 -12.52 -0.73
N ILE A 21 -8.20 -12.17 -1.20
CA ILE A 21 -9.06 -11.13 -0.60
C ILE A 21 -10.11 -11.78 0.31
N GLY A 22 -10.35 -11.18 1.48
CA GLY A 22 -11.35 -11.63 2.46
C GLY A 22 -10.87 -12.76 3.39
N GLY A 23 -11.77 -13.34 4.18
CA GLY A 23 -11.46 -14.41 5.13
C GLY A 23 -11.02 -13.93 6.52
N PRO A 24 -10.63 -14.86 7.41
CA PRO A 24 -10.28 -14.55 8.79
C PRO A 24 -8.97 -13.76 8.90
N SER A 25 -8.81 -13.07 10.02
CA SER A 25 -7.56 -12.40 10.40
C SER A 25 -6.42 -13.41 10.53
N VAL A 26 -5.23 -13.00 10.10
CA VAL A 26 -4.04 -13.85 10.07
C VAL A 26 -3.03 -13.43 11.13
N PHE A 27 -2.17 -14.39 11.49
CA PHE A 27 -1.16 -14.26 12.53
C PHE A 27 0.22 -14.50 11.90
N PRO A 28 0.83 -13.49 11.28
CA PRO A 28 2.19 -13.62 10.74
C PRO A 28 3.20 -13.95 11.84
N TYR A 29 4.38 -14.41 11.43
CA TYR A 29 5.45 -14.72 12.37
C TYR A 29 5.77 -13.51 13.26
N LYS A 30 5.89 -13.77 14.56
CA LYS A 30 6.27 -12.82 15.60
C LYS A 30 7.27 -13.51 16.54
N PRO A 31 8.31 -12.81 17.03
CA PRO A 31 9.22 -13.40 18.01
C PRO A 31 8.47 -13.85 19.29
N PRO A 32 8.92 -14.93 19.94
CA PRO A 32 8.29 -15.42 21.18
C PRO A 32 8.39 -14.40 22.32
N GLY A 33 7.50 -14.51 23.32
CA GLY A 33 7.52 -13.69 24.55
C GLY A 33 6.83 -12.32 24.48
N LEU A 34 6.63 -11.76 23.28
CA LEU A 34 5.97 -10.44 23.11
C LEU A 34 4.44 -10.45 23.31
N TRP A 35 3.83 -11.61 23.52
CA TRP A 35 2.38 -11.78 23.66
C TRP A 35 1.97 -12.34 25.03
N ASP A 36 2.94 -12.85 25.80
CA ASP A 36 2.66 -13.53 27.05
C ASP A 36 2.17 -12.53 28.10
N ARG A 37 1.02 -12.85 28.71
CA ARG A 37 0.49 -12.10 29.85
C ARG A 37 0.06 -13.06 30.95
N PRO A 38 0.27 -12.68 32.23
CA PRO A 38 -0.17 -13.50 33.36
C PRO A 38 -1.70 -13.69 33.40
N TYR A 39 -2.49 -12.74 32.90
CA TYR A 39 -3.96 -12.73 33.05
C TYR A 39 -4.75 -13.22 31.84
N SER A 40 -4.12 -13.60 30.73
CA SER A 40 -4.84 -13.97 29.49
C SER A 40 -4.23 -15.21 28.84
N LYS A 41 -5.07 -16.22 28.56
CA LYS A 41 -4.66 -17.48 27.92
C LYS A 41 -4.52 -17.39 26.40
N ALA A 42 -4.85 -16.25 25.78
CA ALA A 42 -4.76 -16.09 24.33
C ALA A 42 -3.30 -16.13 23.90
N LYS A 43 -2.94 -17.07 23.02
CA LYS A 43 -1.57 -17.23 22.48
C LYS A 43 -1.54 -16.78 21.02
N TRP A 44 -0.40 -16.22 20.61
CA TRP A 44 -0.14 -15.92 19.20
C TRP A 44 0.29 -17.21 18.49
N VAL A 45 -0.66 -17.84 17.80
CA VAL A 45 -0.37 -19.04 16.98
C VAL A 45 -0.03 -18.56 15.58
N THR A 46 1.20 -18.81 15.14
CA THR A 46 1.65 -18.36 13.81
C THR A 46 0.89 -19.11 12.72
N SER A 47 0.25 -18.38 11.81
CA SER A 47 -0.43 -18.94 10.64
C SER A 47 0.58 -19.65 9.72
N GLU A 48 0.16 -20.80 9.19
CA GLU A 48 0.97 -21.62 8.29
C GLU A 48 0.63 -21.35 6.82
N GLY A 49 1.54 -21.77 5.93
CA GLY A 49 1.35 -21.67 4.48
C GLY A 49 1.19 -20.24 3.95
N GLU A 50 0.22 -20.08 3.05
CA GLU A 50 -0.11 -18.82 2.37
C GLU A 50 -0.59 -17.74 3.34
N ASP A 51 -1.29 -18.12 4.42
CA ASP A 51 -1.92 -17.16 5.33
C ASP A 51 -0.89 -16.31 6.10
N ARG A 52 0.36 -16.78 6.20
CA ARG A 52 1.48 -16.02 6.79
C ARG A 52 1.86 -14.78 5.96
N TYR A 53 1.65 -14.83 4.65
CA TYR A 53 2.10 -13.82 3.70
C TYR A 53 0.92 -13.00 3.14
N ARG A 54 -0.20 -12.97 3.86
CA ARG A 54 -1.33 -12.11 3.50
C ARG A 54 -0.98 -10.65 3.77
N ARG A 55 -1.75 -9.79 3.11
CA ARG A 55 -1.63 -8.33 3.23
C ARG A 55 -1.70 -7.88 4.69
N GLY A 56 -0.95 -6.83 5.03
CA GLY A 56 -0.87 -6.26 6.38
C GLY A 56 -2.24 -5.87 6.95
N ILE A 57 -3.21 -5.53 6.09
CA ILE A 57 -4.59 -5.23 6.50
C ILE A 57 -5.29 -6.40 7.18
N TYR A 58 -4.95 -7.65 6.84
CA TYR A 58 -5.52 -8.85 7.44
C TYR A 58 -4.79 -9.30 8.71
N THR A 59 -3.68 -8.65 9.07
CA THR A 59 -2.92 -9.00 10.27
C THR A 59 -3.73 -8.66 11.51
N PHE A 60 -3.87 -9.64 12.41
CA PHE A 60 -4.54 -9.41 13.67
C PHE A 60 -3.83 -8.32 14.49
N LEU A 61 -4.61 -7.34 14.93
CA LEU A 61 -4.12 -6.24 15.76
C LEU A 61 -4.90 -6.19 17.06
N ARG A 62 -4.18 -6.23 18.18
CA ARG A 62 -4.71 -6.03 19.52
C ARG A 62 -4.28 -4.66 20.02
N ARG A 63 -5.22 -3.89 20.56
CA ARG A 63 -5.00 -2.51 21.05
C ARG A 63 -3.75 -2.37 21.93
N THR A 64 -3.62 -3.26 22.91
CA THR A 64 -2.52 -3.26 23.89
C THR A 64 -1.25 -3.99 23.44
N SER A 65 -1.24 -4.64 22.28
CA SER A 65 -0.05 -5.30 21.72
C SER A 65 -0.22 -5.39 20.21
N PRO A 66 0.05 -4.30 19.48
CA PRO A 66 0.05 -4.35 18.02
C PRO A 66 1.15 -5.28 17.50
N TYR A 67 1.08 -5.60 16.22
CA TYR A 67 2.17 -6.34 15.58
C TYR A 67 3.43 -5.46 15.59
N PRO A 68 4.59 -5.94 16.10
CA PRO A 68 5.76 -5.11 16.35
C PRO A 68 6.23 -4.33 15.11
N SER A 69 6.28 -4.98 13.95
CA SER A 69 6.72 -4.31 12.72
C SER A 69 5.77 -3.18 12.31
N LEU A 70 4.44 -3.37 12.45
CA LEU A 70 3.45 -2.33 12.12
C LEU A 70 3.58 -1.15 13.09
N SER A 71 3.79 -1.42 14.38
CA SER A 71 4.00 -0.37 15.39
C SER A 71 5.25 0.47 15.11
N ILE A 72 6.31 -0.15 14.59
CA ILE A 72 7.56 0.54 14.26
C ILE A 72 7.38 1.43 13.03
N PHE A 73 6.56 1.03 12.06
CA PHE A 73 6.22 1.84 10.87
C PHE A 73 4.98 2.73 11.07
N ASP A 74 4.85 3.32 12.27
CA ASP A 74 3.84 4.34 12.59
C ASP A 74 2.37 3.90 12.36
N ALA A 75 2.06 2.59 12.44
CA ALA A 75 0.67 2.13 12.37
C ALA A 75 -0.11 2.52 13.65
N PRO A 76 -1.34 3.03 13.53
CA PRO A 76 -2.10 3.48 14.68
C PRO A 76 -2.58 2.31 15.56
N SER A 77 -2.64 2.52 16.88
CA SER A 77 -3.13 1.54 17.87
C SER A 77 -4.64 1.23 17.76
N ARG A 78 -5.37 1.93 16.88
CA ARG A 78 -6.83 1.89 16.70
C ARG A 78 -7.62 2.15 17.99
N GLU A 79 -7.01 2.87 18.93
CA GLU A 79 -7.66 3.33 20.16
C GLU A 79 -8.35 4.68 19.96
N PHE A 80 -7.78 5.51 19.08
CA PHE A 80 -8.29 6.83 18.72
C PHE A 80 -8.39 6.98 17.20
N CYS A 81 -9.31 7.84 16.76
CA CYS A 81 -9.44 8.21 15.36
C CYS A 81 -8.20 9.02 14.92
N THR A 82 -7.47 8.52 13.93
CA THR A 82 -6.29 9.19 13.37
C THR A 82 -6.66 9.77 12.00
N VAL A 83 -6.81 11.10 11.92
CA VAL A 83 -7.16 11.78 10.65
C VAL A 83 -5.99 11.75 9.67
N ARG A 84 -4.78 11.96 10.19
CA ARG A 84 -3.53 11.92 9.43
C ARG A 84 -2.54 11.04 10.17
N ARG A 85 -1.88 10.15 9.43
CA ARG A 85 -0.78 9.33 9.95
C ARG A 85 0.54 10.06 9.74
N VAL A 86 1.36 10.07 10.79
CA VAL A 86 2.73 10.60 10.74
C VAL A 86 3.59 9.61 9.97
N ARG A 87 4.49 10.11 9.12
CA ARG A 87 5.43 9.29 8.36
C ARG A 87 6.82 9.64 8.83
N THR A 88 7.48 8.71 9.51
CA THR A 88 8.87 8.85 9.91
C THR A 88 9.77 7.92 9.10
N ASN A 89 11.08 8.20 9.13
CA ASN A 89 12.13 7.44 8.46
C ASN A 89 13.31 7.24 9.42
N THR A 90 13.00 6.74 10.61
CA THR A 90 13.99 6.65 11.69
C THR A 90 15.03 5.55 11.41
N PRO A 91 16.27 5.69 11.91
CA PRO A 91 17.26 4.62 11.83
C PRO A 91 16.78 3.30 12.43
N LEU A 92 15.91 3.36 13.44
CA LEU A 92 15.28 2.20 14.05
C LEU A 92 14.36 1.46 13.06
N GLN A 93 13.52 2.17 12.31
CA GLN A 93 12.70 1.57 11.25
C GLN A 93 13.55 0.87 10.19
N LYS A 94 14.68 1.49 9.80
CA LYS A 94 15.64 0.88 8.88
C LYS A 94 16.26 -0.39 9.48
N LEU A 95 16.68 -0.35 10.75
CA LEU A 95 17.23 -1.51 11.44
C LEU A 95 16.21 -2.65 11.57
N THR A 96 14.94 -2.34 11.87
CA THR A 96 13.86 -3.33 11.92
C THR A 96 13.63 -3.97 10.56
N ALA A 97 13.63 -3.20 9.48
CA ALA A 97 13.53 -3.74 8.12
C ALA A 97 14.66 -4.72 7.78
N LEU A 98 15.85 -4.52 8.33
CA LEU A 98 17.00 -5.41 8.12
C LEU A 98 16.95 -6.68 8.97
N ASN A 99 16.33 -6.62 10.14
CA ASN A 99 16.38 -7.69 11.13
C ASN A 99 15.11 -8.57 11.16
N ASP A 100 13.96 -8.06 10.71
CA ASP A 100 12.72 -8.83 10.78
C ASP A 100 12.74 -9.96 9.73
N PRO A 101 12.50 -11.22 10.11
CA PRO A 101 12.35 -12.33 9.16
C PRO A 101 11.19 -12.15 8.18
N ALA A 102 10.21 -11.30 8.49
CA ALA A 102 9.17 -10.90 7.53
C ALA A 102 9.72 -10.08 6.36
N PHE A 103 10.81 -9.33 6.57
CA PHE A 103 11.47 -8.51 5.54
C PHE A 103 12.69 -9.19 4.90
N LEU A 104 13.37 -10.09 5.63
CA LEU A 104 14.58 -10.79 5.17
C LEU A 104 14.33 -11.93 4.16
N ARG A 105 13.09 -12.40 3.99
CA ARG A 105 12.80 -13.59 3.16
C ARG A 105 12.79 -13.23 1.67
N ARG A 106 13.64 -13.91 0.87
CA ARG A 106 13.85 -13.77 -0.60
C ARG A 106 14.00 -12.33 -1.10
N GLY A 107 15.22 -11.79 -1.14
CA GLY A 107 15.58 -10.64 -2.00
C GLY A 107 14.93 -9.28 -1.69
N ALA A 108 13.90 -9.23 -0.84
CA ALA A 108 13.16 -8.02 -0.47
C ALA A 108 14.01 -6.96 0.24
N GLY A 109 15.16 -7.34 0.80
CA GLY A 109 16.05 -6.43 1.52
C GLY A 109 16.57 -5.27 0.65
N SER A 110 16.78 -5.43 -0.66
CA SER A 110 17.30 -4.35 -1.51
C SER A 110 16.26 -3.27 -1.80
N GLY A 111 15.04 -3.66 -2.16
CA GLY A 111 13.94 -2.73 -2.44
C GLY A 111 13.49 -1.97 -1.20
N VAL A 112 13.40 -2.64 -0.05
CA VAL A 112 13.01 -1.97 1.21
C VAL A 112 14.10 -1.04 1.74
N LYS A 113 15.39 -1.39 1.56
CA LYS A 113 16.51 -0.49 1.87
C LYS A 113 16.41 0.81 1.07
N ASP A 114 16.26 0.73 -0.25
CA ASP A 114 16.13 1.92 -1.11
C ASP A 114 14.84 2.72 -0.80
N LEU A 115 13.76 2.04 -0.40
CA LEU A 115 12.52 2.70 0.02
C LEU A 115 12.66 3.49 1.33
N LEU A 116 13.48 3.00 2.27
CA LEU A 116 13.68 3.61 3.59
C LEU A 116 14.85 4.60 3.60
N ASP A 117 15.71 4.58 2.60
CA ASP A 117 16.77 5.56 2.45
C ASP A 117 16.20 6.96 2.22
N CYS A 118 16.77 7.94 2.93
CA CYS A 118 16.46 9.35 2.71
C CYS A 118 16.74 9.70 1.24
N LYS A 119 15.68 9.99 0.48
CA LYS A 119 15.80 10.55 -0.86
C LYS A 119 15.65 12.08 -0.72
N PRO A 120 16.75 12.85 -0.67
CA PRO A 120 16.70 14.28 -0.35
C PRO A 120 15.91 15.08 -1.40
N LYS A 121 15.96 14.66 -2.67
CA LYS A 121 15.24 15.29 -3.78
C LYS A 121 13.71 15.20 -3.63
N PRO A 122 13.10 14.00 -3.43
CA PRO A 122 11.67 13.88 -3.12
C PRO A 122 11.21 14.68 -1.90
N GLN A 123 12.06 14.77 -0.87
CA GLN A 123 11.73 15.48 0.37
C GLN A 123 11.66 17.01 0.18
N GLN A 124 12.51 17.56 -0.71
CA GLN A 124 12.44 18.97 -1.13
C GLN A 124 11.22 19.29 -2.00
N LEU A 125 10.64 18.27 -2.65
CA LEU A 125 9.50 18.41 -3.57
C LEU A 125 8.16 18.04 -2.92
N ASP A 126 8.15 17.70 -1.62
CA ASP A 126 6.94 17.27 -0.92
C ASP A 126 5.99 18.48 -0.74
N GLY A 127 4.80 18.41 -1.35
CA GLY A 127 3.82 19.50 -1.38
C GLY A 127 3.89 20.43 -2.59
N GLN A 128 4.91 20.31 -3.45
CA GLN A 128 4.88 20.93 -4.77
C GLN A 128 3.97 20.12 -5.70
N ALA A 129 3.28 20.79 -6.62
CA ALA A 129 2.59 20.11 -7.71
C ALA A 129 3.62 19.22 -8.40
N ARG A 130 3.48 17.90 -8.23
CA ARG A 130 4.32 16.94 -8.94
C ARG A 130 4.22 17.35 -10.39
N ARG A 131 5.36 17.58 -11.06
CA ARG A 131 5.37 17.51 -12.52
C ARG A 131 4.67 16.21 -12.81
N THR A 132 3.43 16.29 -13.32
CA THR A 132 2.73 15.13 -13.86
C THR A 132 3.78 14.44 -14.66
N PHE A 133 4.05 13.17 -14.34
CA PHE A 133 5.08 12.39 -15.00
C PHE A 133 4.95 12.74 -16.47
N SER A 134 5.87 13.59 -16.96
CA SER A 134 5.68 14.17 -18.29
C SER A 134 5.61 12.93 -19.14
N ARG A 135 4.68 12.95 -20.08
CA ARG A 135 4.36 11.86 -20.99
C ARG A 135 5.56 11.39 -21.83
N GLU A 136 6.78 11.74 -21.46
CA GLU A 136 8.06 11.45 -22.09
C GLU A 136 8.57 10.04 -21.81
N SER A 137 8.15 9.35 -20.74
CA SER A 137 8.54 7.94 -20.52
C SER A 137 7.41 6.94 -20.76
N ALA A 138 6.26 7.41 -21.24
CA ALA A 138 5.19 6.57 -21.78
C ALA A 138 5.14 6.70 -23.30
N SER A 139 6.25 6.45 -24.01
CA SER A 139 6.23 6.23 -25.47
C SER A 139 7.62 6.03 -26.09
N TYR A 140 8.10 4.80 -26.14
CA TYR A 140 8.79 4.35 -27.38
C TYR A 140 7.76 4.05 -28.50
N PHE A 141 6.46 4.25 -28.24
CA PHE A 141 5.35 3.93 -29.15
C PHE A 141 4.51 5.14 -29.62
N ILE A 142 4.78 6.36 -29.14
CA ILE A 142 3.99 7.56 -29.50
C ILE A 142 4.96 8.68 -29.87
N VAL A 143 5.52 8.58 -31.07
CA VAL A 143 6.12 9.72 -31.75
C VAL A 143 4.97 10.48 -32.44
N GLY A 144 4.64 11.68 -31.94
CA GLY A 144 3.66 12.59 -32.56
C GLY A 144 2.62 13.15 -31.59
N LYS A 145 2.02 14.30 -31.93
CA LYS A 145 0.90 14.90 -31.17
C LYS A 145 -0.19 13.83 -31.01
N PRO A 146 -0.48 13.36 -29.79
CA PRO A 146 -1.53 12.37 -29.61
C PRO A 146 -2.84 13.05 -29.99
N LYS A 147 -3.43 12.61 -31.10
CA LYS A 147 -4.82 12.94 -31.44
C LYS A 147 -5.61 12.45 -30.24
N LEU A 148 -6.18 13.37 -29.46
CA LEU A 148 -7.11 13.00 -28.39
C LEU A 148 -8.19 12.19 -29.07
N LEU A 149 -8.12 10.86 -28.92
CA LEU A 149 -9.20 9.95 -29.26
C LEU A 149 -10.28 10.21 -28.22
N GLY A 150 -10.99 11.34 -28.38
CA GLY A 150 -12.38 11.39 -27.98
C GLY A 150 -13.10 10.21 -28.63
N SER A 151 -14.26 9.85 -28.11
CA SER A 151 -15.07 8.83 -28.78
C SER A 151 -15.21 9.24 -30.27
N PRO A 152 -15.14 8.31 -31.23
CA PRO A 152 -15.24 8.63 -32.65
C PRO A 152 -16.63 9.20 -33.04
N TYR A 153 -17.50 9.42 -32.06
CA TYR A 153 -18.89 9.79 -32.22
C TYR A 153 -19.10 11.26 -31.90
N THR A 154 -19.89 11.92 -32.75
CA THR A 154 -20.24 13.32 -32.55
C THR A 154 -21.21 13.43 -31.36
N PHE A 155 -21.00 14.40 -30.49
CA PHE A 155 -21.95 14.75 -29.44
C PHE A 155 -22.89 15.83 -29.98
N LYS A 156 -24.21 15.61 -29.86
CA LYS A 156 -25.24 16.58 -30.23
C LYS A 156 -26.19 16.77 -29.06
N ARG A 157 -26.83 17.93 -29.00
CA ARG A 157 -27.88 18.19 -28.00
C ARG A 157 -29.14 17.46 -28.40
N TRP A 158 -29.63 16.60 -27.51
CA TRP A 158 -30.87 15.85 -27.69
C TRP A 158 -31.87 16.23 -26.61
N GLY A 159 -33.13 16.45 -26.99
CA GLY A 159 -34.23 16.79 -26.08
C GLY A 159 -34.26 18.26 -25.60
N LYS A 160 -35.21 18.56 -24.70
CA LYS A 160 -35.39 19.90 -24.10
C LYS A 160 -34.44 20.19 -22.94
N SER A 161 -33.67 19.18 -22.50
CA SER A 161 -32.81 19.24 -21.31
C SER A 161 -31.44 19.87 -21.56
N GLY A 162 -31.08 20.16 -22.82
CA GLY A 162 -29.81 20.82 -23.16
C GLY A 162 -28.54 19.98 -22.96
N ALA A 163 -28.68 18.71 -22.58
CA ALA A 163 -27.56 17.79 -22.41
C ALA A 163 -26.99 17.33 -23.77
N GLU A 164 -25.66 17.29 -23.88
CA GLU A 164 -24.95 16.80 -25.06
C GLU A 164 -24.68 15.31 -24.93
N ILE A 165 -25.23 14.52 -25.85
CA ILE A 165 -25.20 13.06 -25.79
C ILE A 165 -24.61 12.53 -27.10
N SER A 166 -23.82 11.45 -27.01
CA SER A 166 -23.20 10.81 -28.16
C SER A 166 -24.23 10.16 -29.08
N GLU A 167 -24.00 10.21 -30.40
CA GLU A 167 -24.86 9.58 -31.43
C GLU A 167 -25.15 8.08 -31.23
N VAL A 168 -24.36 7.36 -30.43
CA VAL A 168 -24.56 5.92 -30.15
C VAL A 168 -25.78 5.65 -29.26
N LEU A 169 -26.22 6.63 -28.47
CA LEU A 169 -27.28 6.45 -27.47
C LEU A 169 -28.34 7.55 -27.57
N PRO A 170 -29.08 7.66 -28.70
CA PRO A 170 -30.06 8.73 -28.90
C PRO A 170 -31.32 8.59 -28.04
N HIS A 171 -31.51 7.46 -27.35
CA HIS A 171 -32.73 7.14 -26.59
C HIS A 171 -32.54 7.19 -25.07
N LEU A 172 -31.39 7.65 -24.59
CA LEU A 172 -31.04 7.59 -23.17
C LEU A 172 -31.61 8.76 -22.33
N VAL A 173 -32.56 9.53 -22.90
CA VAL A 173 -33.26 10.65 -22.24
C VAL A 173 -34.75 10.51 -22.45
#